data_AF-A0A7Z0RTV6-F1
#
_entry.id   AF-A0A7Z0RTV6-F1
#
_cell.length_a   1.000
_cell.length_b   1.000
_cell.length_c   1.000
_cell.angle_alpha   90.00
_cell.angle_beta   90.00
_cell.angle_gamma   90.00
#
_symmetry.space_group_name_H-M   'P 1'
#
loop_
_entity.id
_entity.type
_entity.pdbx_description
1 polymer ?
#
loop_
_entity_poly.entity_id
_entity_poly.type
_entity_poly.pdbx_seq_one_letter_code
_entity_poly.pdbx_strand_id
1 'polypeptide(L)' 'MPYVNTIERLGIEKGRQEGRQEGRQEAQQEAEQRALESKRNAARKLIARTEMDDQMIADIEELSVEEVENLRAETQH' A
#
# COMPACT_ATOMS: atom_id res chain seq x y z
N MET A 1 25.38 -36.27 21.39
CA MET A 1 25.48 -35.12 20.45
C MET A 1 24.48 -35.39 19.33
N PRO A 2 23.40 -34.61 19.17
CA PRO A 2 22.43 -34.90 18.12
C PRO A 2 23.04 -34.50 16.78
N TYR A 3 23.20 -35.46 15.89
CA TYR A 3 23.66 -35.25 14.52
C TYR A 3 22.52 -34.59 13.75
N VAL A 4 22.45 -33.26 13.75
CA VAL A 4 21.58 -32.53 12.83
C VAL A 4 22.08 -32.86 11.42
N ASN A 5 21.28 -33.60 10.66
CA ASN A 5 21.66 -34.02 9.33
C ASN A 5 21.83 -32.77 8.45
N THR A 6 22.87 -32.74 7.62
CA THR A 6 23.17 -31.61 6.72
C THR A 6 21.95 -31.20 5.88
N ILE A 7 21.07 -32.16 5.57
CA ILE A 7 19.78 -31.95 4.90
C ILE A 7 18.80 -31.10 5.75
N GLU A 8 18.68 -31.37 7.05
CA GLU A 8 17.80 -30.62 7.95
C GLU A 8 18.30 -29.17 8.13
N ARG A 9 19.61 -28.97 8.21
CA ARG A 9 20.21 -27.64 8.27
C ARG A 9 19.94 -26.83 6.99
N LEU A 10 20.01 -27.50 5.83
CA LEU A 10 19.74 -26.88 4.52
C LEU A 10 18.25 -26.51 4.39
N GLY A 11 17.34 -27.37 4.85
CA GLY A 11 15.90 -27.10 4.82
C GLY A 11 15.49 -25.90 5.68
N ILE A 12 16.06 -25.78 6.90
CA ILE A 12 15.80 -24.64 7.80
C ILE A 12 16.37 -23.34 7.21
N GLU A 13 17.57 -23.38 6.66
CA GLU A 13 18.19 -22.19 6.07
C GLU A 13 17.44 -21.69 4.84
N LYS A 14 16.97 -22.61 3.99
CA LYS A 14 16.18 -22.30 2.79
C LYS A 14 14.80 -21.71 3.16
N GLY A 15 14.06 -22.35 4.06
CA GLY A 15 12.76 -21.83 4.52
C GLY A 15 12.87 -20.46 5.20
N ARG A 16 13.97 -20.18 5.91
CA ARG A 16 14.23 -18.88 6.54
C ARG A 16 14.65 -17.79 5.54
N GLN A 17 15.17 -18.16 4.37
CA GLN A 17 15.44 -17.22 3.27
C GLN A 17 14.17 -16.93 2.48
N GLU A 18 13.40 -17.97 2.14
CA GLU A 18 12.14 -17.87 1.40
C GLU A 18 11.14 -16.99 2.16
N GLY A 19 10.88 -17.28 3.44
CA GLY A 19 9.97 -16.45 4.26
C GLY A 19 10.44 -15.00 4.48
N ARG A 20 11.75 -14.71 4.36
CA ARG A 20 12.28 -13.33 4.42
C ARG A 20 12.23 -12.60 3.08
N GLN A 21 12.11 -13.31 1.96
CA GLN A 21 11.88 -12.71 0.65
C GLN A 21 10.39 -12.44 0.45
N GLU A 22 9.54 -13.41 0.76
CA GLU A 22 8.08 -13.27 0.65
C GLU A 22 7.58 -12.14 1.55
N GLY A 23 7.94 -12.14 2.84
CA GLY A 23 7.53 -11.08 3.76
C GLY A 23 8.06 -9.68 3.41
N ARG A 24 9.14 -9.57 2.61
CA ARG A 24 9.62 -8.27 2.11
C ARG A 24 8.87 -7.80 0.88
N GLN A 25 8.52 -8.70 -0.03
CA GLN A 25 7.71 -8.35 -1.20
C GLN A 25 6.28 -8.00 -0.80
N GLU A 26 5.68 -8.76 0.12
CA GLU A 26 4.35 -8.48 0.66
C GLU A 26 4.34 -7.14 1.41
N ALA A 27 5.35 -6.86 2.24
CA ALA A 27 5.44 -5.59 2.97
C ALA A 27 5.62 -4.38 2.03
N GLN A 28 6.34 -4.53 0.91
CA GLN A 28 6.49 -3.46 -0.08
C GLN A 28 5.17 -3.21 -0.81
N GLN A 29 4.51 -4.25 -1.31
CA GLN A 29 3.22 -4.12 -1.99
C GLN A 29 2.13 -3.58 -1.04
N GLU A 30 2.11 -4.01 0.22
CA GLU A 30 1.17 -3.49 1.22
C GLU A 30 1.48 -2.02 1.54
N ALA A 31 2.75 -1.63 1.64
CA ALA A 31 3.13 -0.24 1.88
C ALA A 31 2.74 0.68 0.70
N GLU A 32 2.95 0.25 -0.54
CA GLU A 32 2.56 1.00 -1.73
C GLU A 32 1.03 1.13 -1.84
N GLN A 33 0.30 0.03 -1.65
CA GLN A 33 -1.16 0.05 -1.65
C GLN A 33 -1.72 0.94 -0.54
N ARG A 34 -1.16 0.82 0.67
CA ARG A 34 -1.60 1.62 1.83
C ARG A 34 -1.26 3.09 1.64
N ALA A 35 -0.13 3.42 0.99
CA ALA A 35 0.22 4.81 0.67
C ALA A 35 -0.77 5.41 -0.33
N LEU A 36 -1.08 4.69 -1.41
CA LEU A 36 -2.05 5.14 -2.42
C LEU A 36 -3.46 5.28 -1.82
N GLU A 37 -3.88 4.29 -1.03
CA GLU A 37 -5.18 4.31 -0.35
C GLU A 37 -5.25 5.47 0.66
N SER A 38 -4.15 5.76 1.37
CA SER A 38 -4.09 6.90 2.29
C SER A 38 -4.28 8.22 1.56
N LYS A 39 -3.62 8.43 0.41
CA LYS A 39 -3.80 9.63 -0.44
C LYS A 39 -5.24 9.77 -0.92
N ARG A 40 -5.84 8.70 -1.44
CA ARG A 40 -7.24 8.69 -1.88
C ARG A 40 -8.21 8.99 -0.73
N ASN A 41 -7.97 8.42 0.45
CA ASN A 41 -8.81 8.66 1.63
C ASN A 41 -8.69 10.10 2.14
N ALA A 42 -7.50 10.70 2.08
CA ALA A 42 -7.30 12.10 2.43
C ALA A 42 -8.04 13.01 1.44
N ALA A 43 -7.90 12.77 0.12
CA ALA A 43 -8.66 13.46 -0.91
C ALA A 43 -10.18 13.37 -0.69
N ARG A 44 -10.73 12.17 -0.44
CA ARG A 44 -12.16 11.98 -0.12
C ARG A 44 -12.60 12.78 1.11
N LYS A 45 -11.79 12.84 2.17
CA LYS A 45 -12.10 13.64 3.36
C LYS A 45 -12.10 15.13 3.07
N LEU A 46 -11.19 15.61 2.21
CA LEU A 46 -11.16 17.00 1.77
C LEU A 46 -12.42 17.32 0.95
N ILE A 47 -12.78 16.49 -0.03
CA ILE A 47 -14.00 16.63 -0.82
C ILE A 47 -15.25 16.69 0.07
N ALA A 48 -15.35 15.79 1.05
CA ALA A 48 -16.52 15.71 1.93
C ALA A 48 -16.62 16.86 2.95
N ARG A 49 -15.49 17.48 3.32
CA ARG A 49 -15.43 18.51 4.38
C ARG A 49 -15.27 19.94 3.84
N THR A 50 -14.88 20.10 2.58
CA THR A 50 -14.56 21.40 1.99
C THR A 50 -15.11 21.51 0.58
N GLU A 51 -15.50 22.72 0.17
CA GLU A 51 -15.93 23.01 -1.20
C GLU A 51 -14.74 23.31 -2.14
N MET A 52 -13.57 22.72 -1.88
CA MET A 52 -12.36 22.95 -2.67
C MET A 52 -12.52 22.39 -4.09
N ASP A 53 -11.92 23.05 -5.08
CA ASP A 53 -11.91 22.58 -6.47
C ASP A 53 -11.02 21.35 -6.66
N ASP A 54 -11.35 20.49 -7.63
CA ASP A 54 -10.61 19.24 -7.88
C ASP A 54 -9.14 19.47 -8.21
N GLN A 55 -8.80 20.59 -8.86
CA GLN A 55 -7.41 20.96 -9.11
C GLN A 55 -6.61 21.21 -7.81
N MET A 56 -7.23 21.81 -6.80
CA MET A 56 -6.55 22.12 -5.55
C MET A 56 -6.34 20.85 -4.71
N ILE A 57 -7.31 19.93 -4.73
CA ILE A 57 -7.18 18.64 -4.05
C ILE A 57 -6.15 17.75 -4.73
N ALA A 58 -6.11 17.76 -6.07
CA ALA A 58 -5.10 17.06 -6.86
C ALA A 58 -3.67 17.53 -6.54
N ASP A 59 -3.47 18.84 -6.41
CA ASP A 59 -2.17 19.42 -6.04
C ASP A 59 -1.74 19.05 -4.62
N ILE A 60 -2.66 19.14 -3.64
CA ILE A 60 -2.38 18.84 -2.22
C ILE A 60 -2.05 17.36 -2.00
N GLU A 61 -2.83 16.47 -2.62
CA GLU A 61 -2.70 15.02 -2.41
C GLU A 61 -1.76 14.35 -3.43
N GLU A 62 -1.17 15.15 -4.33
CA GLU A 62 -0.35 14.71 -5.46
C GLU A 62 -1.04 13.60 -6.27
N LEU A 63 -2.33 13.79 -6.54
CA LEU A 63 -3.16 12.91 -7.35
C LEU A 63 -3.46 13.58 -8.69
N SER A 64 -3.87 12.81 -9.70
CA SER A 64 -4.38 13.39 -10.94
C SER A 64 -5.76 13.99 -10.70
N VAL A 65 -6.09 15.04 -11.46
CA VAL A 65 -7.44 15.66 -11.41
C VAL A 65 -8.52 14.62 -11.74
N GLU A 66 -8.26 13.73 -12.70
CA GLU A 66 -9.18 12.64 -13.07
C GLU A 66 -9.46 11.66 -11.91
N GLU A 67 -8.44 11.33 -11.10
CA GLU A 67 -8.65 10.50 -9.91
C GLU A 67 -9.50 11.21 -8.87
N VAL A 68 -9.26 12.50 -8.63
CA VAL A 68 -10.06 13.30 -7.68
C VAL A 68 -11.51 13.43 -8.14
N GLU A 69 -11.75 13.63 -9.44
CA GLU A 69 -13.08 13.74 -10.03
C GLU A 69 -13.87 12.43 -9.84
N ASN A 70 -13.24 11.28 -10.08
CA ASN A 70 -13.81 9.97 -9.79
C ASN A 70 -14.14 9.79 -8.30
N LEU A 71 -13.21 10.17 -7.40
CA LEU A 71 -13.43 10.09 -5.95
C LEU A 71 -14.60 11.00 -5.52
N ARG A 72 -14.78 12.16 -6.15
CA ARG A 72 -15.89 13.08 -5.89
C ARG A 72 -17.21 12.45 -6.32
N ALA A 73 -17.26 11.85 -7.52
CA ALA A 73 -18.43 11.13 -8.00
C ALA A 73 -18.82 9.95 -7.10
N GLU A 74 -17.83 9.19 -6.57
CA GLU A 74 -18.07 8.11 -5.61
C GLU A 74 -18.60 8.62 -4.26
N THR A 75 -18.16 9.79 -3.79
CA THR A 75 -18.51 10.31 -2.46
C THR A 75 -19.90 10.99 -2.45
N GLN A 76 -20.40 11.40 -3.62
CA GLN A 76 -21.69 12.06 -3.77
C GLN A 76 -22.87 11.08 -3.96
N HIS A 77 -22.58 9.78 -4.03
CA HIS A 77 -23.54 8.71 -4.29
C HIS A 77 -24.13 8.09 -3.01
#